data_AF-A0A497UPN8-F1
#
_entry.id   AF-A0A497UPN8-F1
#
_cell.length_a   1.000
_cell.length_b   1.000
_cell.length_c   1.000
_cell.angle_alpha   90.00
_cell.angle_beta   90.00
_cell.angle_gamma   90.00
#
_symmetry.space_group_name_H-M   'P 1'
#
loop_
_entity.id
_entity.type
_entity.pdbx_description
1 polymer ?
#
loop_
_entity_poly.entity_id
_entity_poly.type
_entity_poly.pdbx_seq_one_letter_code
_entity_poly.pdbx_strand_id
1 'polypeptide(L)'
;MNTEEINLFVERNLTNFSVNSTGWNDLIRKLLFEFAIAGWNLEHPVFGKEKFGELRCYTYSEDEALNIRLKNIKDKYSQLSVKTCEICGSEGKMRTIGSWQTTLCLNHFLEQQPVIEIDDQQNVKLNNKTVLNIKNVVKAEVEYDLQKLCLYTGKNDWEGKKYFSWQEPNYYLLLKTIPLSLFPKDTQLEIYMLFQSLNDCEICGHKAVYQRSCLRCHQEPWNNSAYLIEDYGEKSNYIKECQMDIFLDEDDYEKYFIADRSFEKIPDHKILFSPDDLREYEKLLF
;
A
#
# COMPACT_ATOMS: atom_id res chain seq x y z
N MET A 1 4.34 33.29 29.88
CA MET A 1 3.56 33.21 28.63
C MET A 1 2.16 32.77 29.00
N ASN A 2 1.14 33.54 28.64
CA ASN A 2 -0.25 33.19 28.96
C ASN A 2 -0.74 32.10 27.99
N THR A 3 -1.51 31.12 28.48
CA THR A 3 -2.11 30.06 27.65
C THR A 3 -2.98 30.61 26.52
N GLU A 4 -3.65 31.74 26.74
CA GLU A 4 -4.47 32.40 25.70
C GLU A 4 -3.62 32.91 24.53
N GLU A 5 -2.44 33.48 24.80
CA GLU A 5 -1.51 33.95 23.77
C GLU A 5 -0.98 32.78 22.93
N ILE A 6 -0.69 31.65 23.58
CA ILE A 6 -0.26 30.43 22.90
C ILE A 6 -1.38 29.88 22.01
N ASN A 7 -2.63 29.86 22.51
CA ASN A 7 -3.76 29.38 21.72
C ASN A 7 -4.02 30.26 20.49
N LEU A 8 -3.91 31.59 20.63
CA LEU A 8 -4.00 32.51 19.49
C LEU A 8 -2.86 32.28 18.49
N PHE A 9 -1.63 32.05 18.98
CA PHE A 9 -0.49 31.68 18.14
C PHE A 9 -0.75 30.38 17.37
N VAL A 10 -1.26 29.35 18.04
CA VAL A 10 -1.56 28.04 17.44
C VAL A 10 -2.58 28.18 16.32
N GLU A 11 -3.74 28.79 16.60
CA GLU A 11 -4.82 28.89 15.60
C GLU A 11 -4.44 29.78 14.42
N ARG A 12 -3.67 30.87 14.66
CA ARG A 12 -3.13 31.72 13.58
C ARG A 12 -2.19 30.96 12.66
N ASN A 13 -1.41 30.03 13.19
CA ASN A 13 -0.40 29.30 12.42
C ASN A 13 -0.88 27.98 11.84
N LEU A 14 -2.01 27.42 12.31
CA LEU A 14 -2.54 26.16 11.80
C LEU A 14 -2.79 26.23 10.27
N THR A 15 -3.29 27.37 9.78
CA THR A 15 -3.56 27.58 8.35
C THR A 15 -2.30 27.75 7.48
N ASN A 16 -1.12 27.90 8.09
CA ASN A 16 0.15 28.01 7.38
C ASN A 16 0.73 26.64 6.97
N PHE A 17 0.03 25.55 7.32
CA PHE A 17 0.43 24.19 6.97
C PHE A 17 -0.27 23.72 5.70
N SER A 18 0.51 23.47 4.65
CA SER A 18 0.03 22.91 3.38
C SER A 18 0.03 21.39 3.45
N VAL A 19 -1.00 20.82 4.08
CA VAL A 19 -1.21 19.38 4.23
C VAL A 19 -2.44 18.92 3.43
N ASN A 20 -2.53 17.62 3.13
CA ASN A 20 -3.55 17.08 2.22
C ASN A 20 -4.97 17.15 2.79
N SER A 21 -5.13 17.11 4.12
CA SER A 21 -6.43 17.17 4.81
C SER A 21 -6.25 17.52 6.29
N THR A 22 -7.30 17.38 7.11
CA THR A 22 -7.38 17.84 8.49
C THR A 22 -6.93 16.83 9.54
N GLY A 23 -6.61 15.59 9.15
CA GLY A 23 -6.27 14.51 10.09
C GLY A 23 -5.04 14.81 10.94
N TRP A 24 -4.11 15.63 10.45
CA TRP A 24 -2.94 16.07 11.21
C TRP A 24 -3.12 17.36 12.00
N ASN A 25 -4.29 18.00 11.98
CA ASN A 25 -4.50 19.28 12.66
C ASN A 25 -4.16 19.21 14.15
N ASP A 26 -4.51 18.12 14.83
CA ASP A 26 -4.20 17.97 16.25
C ASP A 26 -2.71 17.75 16.51
N LEU A 27 -1.98 17.08 15.61
CA LEU A 27 -0.52 17.00 15.69
C LEU A 27 0.12 18.37 15.48
N ILE A 28 -0.35 19.13 14.49
CA ILE A 28 0.15 20.48 14.19
C ILE A 28 -0.11 21.42 15.37
N ARG A 29 -1.31 21.39 15.97
CA ARG A 29 -1.63 22.19 17.17
C ARG A 29 -0.68 21.89 18.33
N LYS A 30 -0.44 20.61 18.61
CA LYS A 30 0.47 20.21 19.69
C LYS A 30 1.94 20.57 19.38
N LEU A 31 2.37 20.45 18.13
CA LEU A 31 3.68 20.91 17.66
C LEU A 31 3.86 22.42 17.91
N LEU A 32 2.89 23.23 17.48
CA LEU A 32 2.92 24.68 17.65
C LEU A 32 2.89 25.07 19.13
N PHE A 33 2.09 24.38 19.95
CA PHE A 33 2.07 24.58 21.39
C PHE A 33 3.44 24.28 22.01
N GLU A 34 4.08 23.15 21.66
CA GLU A 34 5.42 22.82 22.15
C GLU A 34 6.49 23.81 21.67
N PHE A 35 6.38 24.37 20.46
CA PHE A 35 7.26 25.45 20.00
C PHE A 35 7.14 26.70 20.86
N ALA A 36 5.92 27.12 21.19
CA ALA A 36 5.68 28.26 22.06
C ALA A 36 6.33 28.02 23.44
N ILE A 37 6.11 26.86 24.05
CA ILE A 37 6.72 26.50 25.35
C ILE A 37 8.25 26.43 25.27
N ALA A 38 8.82 25.98 24.14
CA ALA A 38 10.27 25.93 23.94
C ALA A 38 10.92 27.32 23.82
N GLY A 39 10.14 28.38 23.66
CA GLY A 39 10.61 29.76 23.54
C GLY A 39 10.60 30.32 22.12
N TRP A 40 9.81 29.74 21.20
CA TRP A 40 9.61 30.33 19.88
C TRP A 40 9.01 31.73 19.99
N ASN A 41 9.48 32.66 19.15
CA ASN A 41 8.89 33.99 19.08
C ASN A 41 7.50 33.89 18.46
N LEU A 42 6.46 34.16 19.26
CA LEU A 42 5.07 34.03 18.82
C LEU A 42 4.73 34.94 17.64
N GLU A 43 5.45 36.05 17.43
CA GLU A 43 5.25 36.94 16.27
C GLU A 43 5.82 36.37 14.97
N HIS A 44 6.70 35.37 15.05
CA HIS A 44 7.24 34.72 13.86
C HIS A 44 6.30 33.61 13.39
N PRO A 45 5.81 33.67 12.14
CA PRO A 45 4.97 32.62 11.60
C PRO A 45 5.75 31.31 11.44
N VAL A 46 5.05 30.20 11.65
CA VAL A 46 5.55 28.84 11.46
C VAL A 46 4.86 28.25 10.24
N PHE A 47 5.67 27.66 9.35
CA PHE A 47 5.18 27.01 8.14
C PHE A 47 5.54 25.53 8.15
N GLY A 48 4.68 24.75 7.52
CA GLY A 48 4.93 23.35 7.28
C GLY A 48 4.15 22.84 6.08
N LYS A 49 4.45 21.61 5.69
CA LYS A 49 3.76 20.93 4.60
C LYS A 49 3.85 19.43 4.77
N GLU A 50 2.97 18.73 4.07
CA GLU A 50 3.18 17.33 3.77
C GLU A 50 4.36 17.19 2.79
N LYS A 51 5.24 16.23 3.04
CA LYS A 51 6.27 15.81 2.10
C LYS A 51 6.59 14.33 2.30
N PHE A 52 6.33 13.52 1.26
CA PHE A 52 6.57 12.08 1.26
C PHE A 52 5.80 11.35 2.37
N GLY A 53 4.52 11.67 2.55
CA GLY A 53 3.64 11.10 3.57
C GLY A 53 3.93 11.58 4.99
N GLU A 54 4.76 12.61 5.17
CA GLU A 54 5.24 13.07 6.47
C GLU A 54 4.98 14.57 6.68
N LEU A 55 4.67 14.95 7.91
CA LEU A 55 4.60 16.34 8.33
C LEU A 55 6.01 16.94 8.47
N ARG A 56 6.34 17.89 7.59
CA ARG A 56 7.59 18.66 7.66
C ARG A 56 7.32 20.09 8.07
N CYS A 57 8.07 20.56 9.07
CA CYS A 57 8.02 21.95 9.54
C CYS A 57 9.38 22.62 9.33
N TYR A 58 9.38 23.85 8.81
CA TYR A 58 10.60 24.60 8.52
C TYR A 58 10.69 25.79 9.46
N THR A 59 11.67 25.73 10.36
CA THR A 59 11.96 26.80 11.33
C THR A 59 13.46 26.91 11.56
N TYR A 60 13.91 28.15 11.76
CA TYR A 60 15.29 28.51 12.08
C TYR A 60 15.29 29.63 13.13
N SER A 61 16.17 29.52 14.12
CA SER A 61 16.51 30.56 15.08
C SER A 61 18.01 30.81 15.04
N GLU A 62 18.47 31.99 15.43
CA GLU A 62 19.89 32.25 15.65
C GLU A 62 20.41 31.64 16.97
N ASP A 63 19.49 31.29 17.89
CA ASP A 63 19.79 30.57 19.13
C ASP A 63 19.95 29.07 18.88
N GLU A 64 21.19 28.57 19.03
CA GLU A 64 21.55 27.16 18.86
C GLU A 64 20.82 26.22 19.83
N ALA A 65 20.67 26.62 21.10
CA ALA A 65 19.98 25.81 22.10
C ALA A 65 18.47 25.73 21.82
N LEU A 66 17.88 26.82 21.30
CA LEU A 66 16.51 26.79 20.79
C LEU A 66 16.40 25.89 19.55
N ASN A 67 17.32 25.97 18.60
CA ASN A 67 17.31 25.10 17.41
C ASN A 67 17.35 23.61 17.76
N ILE A 68 18.15 23.20 18.75
CA ILE A 68 18.20 21.80 19.23
C ILE A 68 16.82 21.37 19.77
N ARG A 69 16.18 22.21 20.60
CA ARG A 69 14.84 21.94 21.15
C ARG A 69 13.79 21.83 20.04
N LEU A 70 13.78 22.79 19.11
CA LEU A 70 12.85 22.79 17.97
C LEU A 70 13.06 21.58 17.06
N LYS A 71 14.31 21.15 16.85
CA LYS A 71 14.61 19.93 16.08
C LYS A 71 13.98 18.71 16.74
N ASN A 72 14.16 18.50 18.04
CA ASN A 72 13.59 17.36 18.74
C ASN A 72 12.05 17.33 18.67
N ILE A 73 11.41 18.50 18.77
CA ILE A 73 9.95 18.61 18.64
C ILE A 73 9.53 18.26 17.20
N LYS A 74 10.20 18.81 16.17
CA LYS A 74 9.93 18.48 14.77
C LYS A 74 10.06 16.99 14.50
N ASP A 75 11.16 16.38 14.94
CA ASP A 75 11.45 14.97 14.73
C ASP A 75 10.34 14.11 15.35
N LYS A 76 9.95 14.40 16.61
CA LYS A 76 8.83 13.75 17.30
C LYS A 76 7.54 13.79 16.47
N TYR A 77 7.09 14.98 16.05
CA TYR A 77 5.83 15.12 15.34
C TYR A 77 5.87 14.58 13.91
N SER A 78 7.04 14.55 13.28
CA SER A 78 7.20 13.89 11.99
C SER A 78 7.08 12.37 12.11
N GLN A 79 7.64 11.77 13.17
CA GLN A 79 7.47 10.33 13.47
C GLN A 79 6.03 9.97 13.88
N LEU A 80 5.31 10.88 14.53
CA LEU A 80 3.88 10.69 14.81
C LEU A 80 3.04 10.79 13.53
N SER A 81 3.41 11.69 12.62
CA SER A 81 2.64 11.91 11.38
C SER A 81 2.62 10.68 10.47
N VAL A 82 3.72 9.93 10.36
CA VAL A 82 3.80 8.69 9.55
C VAL A 82 3.01 7.52 10.14
N LYS A 83 2.48 7.68 11.35
CA LYS A 83 1.61 6.71 12.06
C LYS A 83 0.17 7.22 12.20
N THR A 84 -0.13 8.37 11.61
CA THR A 84 -1.43 9.05 11.76
C THR A 84 -2.01 9.33 10.38
N CYS A 85 -3.24 8.90 10.14
CA CYS A 85 -3.92 9.16 8.87
C CYS A 85 -4.06 10.67 8.62
N GLU A 86 -3.54 11.15 7.49
CA GLU A 86 -3.59 12.57 7.13
C GLU A 86 -5.03 13.07 6.85
N ILE A 87 -5.96 12.16 6.57
CA ILE A 87 -7.38 12.48 6.29
C ILE A 87 -8.21 12.61 7.56
N CYS A 88 -8.15 11.64 8.48
CA CYS A 88 -9.03 11.62 9.66
C CYS A 88 -8.35 11.63 11.01
N GLY A 89 -7.01 11.50 11.08
CA GLY A 89 -6.27 11.54 12.33
C GLY A 89 -6.29 10.25 13.16
N SER A 90 -6.92 9.17 12.67
CA SER A 90 -6.81 7.84 13.27
C SER A 90 -5.42 7.24 13.06
N GLU A 91 -5.15 6.09 13.67
CA GLU A 91 -3.96 5.29 13.34
C GLU A 91 -3.88 5.04 11.83
N GLY A 92 -2.69 5.24 11.28
CA GLY A 92 -2.40 5.11 9.86
C GLY A 92 -1.00 4.55 9.64
N LYS A 93 -0.72 4.20 8.39
CA LYS A 93 0.59 3.71 7.96
C LYS A 93 1.00 4.44 6.68
N MET A 94 2.30 4.49 6.42
CA MET A 94 2.82 4.93 5.13
C MET A 94 2.28 4.02 4.02
N ARG A 95 1.76 4.63 2.96
CA ARG A 95 1.19 3.97 1.79
C ARG A 95 1.78 4.58 0.53
N THR A 96 1.77 3.80 -0.54
CA THR A 96 2.01 4.30 -1.89
C THR A 96 0.73 4.19 -2.71
N ILE A 97 0.29 5.31 -3.29
CA ILE A 97 -0.84 5.38 -4.22
C ILE A 97 -0.32 5.94 -5.54
N GLY A 98 -0.21 5.08 -6.55
CA GLY A 98 0.46 5.42 -7.80
C GLY A 98 1.94 5.77 -7.55
N SER A 99 2.31 7.03 -7.79
CA SER A 99 3.67 7.54 -7.55
C SER A 99 3.79 8.42 -6.29
N TRP A 100 2.75 8.49 -5.47
CA TRP A 100 2.70 9.36 -4.29
C TRP A 100 2.77 8.54 -3.01
N GLN A 101 3.61 8.99 -2.07
CA GLN A 101 3.64 8.49 -0.71
C GLN A 101 2.71 9.34 0.17
N THR A 102 1.90 8.68 0.99
CA THR A 102 0.91 9.30 1.89
C THR A 102 0.81 8.48 3.18
N THR A 103 0.32 9.06 4.28
CA THR A 103 -0.02 8.27 5.47
C THR A 103 -1.52 8.16 5.63
N LEU A 104 -2.05 6.95 5.50
CA LEU A 104 -3.49 6.69 5.55
C LEU A 104 -3.83 5.53 6.48
N CYS A 105 -5.01 5.61 7.10
CA CYS A 105 -5.63 4.42 7.67
C CYS A 105 -6.11 3.50 6.54
N LEU A 106 -6.33 2.22 6.86
CA LEU A 106 -6.76 1.23 5.88
C LEU A 106 -8.00 1.67 5.11
N ASN A 107 -9.03 2.20 5.80
CA ASN A 107 -10.27 2.61 5.13
C ASN A 107 -10.03 3.68 4.04
N HIS A 108 -9.30 4.74 4.36
CA HIS A 108 -8.99 5.79 3.38
C HIS A 108 -8.02 5.34 2.30
N PHE A 109 -7.15 4.38 2.60
CA PHE A 109 -6.32 3.73 1.58
C PHE A 109 -7.21 2.94 0.59
N LEU A 110 -8.15 2.15 1.09
CA LEU A 110 -9.08 1.36 0.28
C LEU A 110 -10.04 2.22 -0.56
N GLU A 111 -10.47 3.38 -0.06
CA GLU A 111 -11.28 4.32 -0.85
C GLU A 111 -10.54 4.84 -2.09
N GLN A 112 -9.21 4.92 -2.01
CA GLN A 112 -8.34 5.41 -3.08
C GLN A 112 -7.75 4.28 -3.93
N GLN A 113 -7.86 3.03 -3.48
CA GLN A 113 -7.37 1.86 -4.19
C GLN A 113 -8.52 1.12 -4.85
N PRO A 114 -8.65 1.19 -6.19
CA PRO A 114 -9.75 0.56 -6.86
C PRO A 114 -9.62 -0.96 -6.81
N VAL A 115 -10.70 -1.64 -6.44
CA VAL A 115 -10.88 -3.07 -6.67
C VAL A 115 -11.45 -3.26 -8.07
N ILE A 116 -10.86 -4.17 -8.86
CA ILE A 116 -11.40 -4.50 -10.17
C ILE A 116 -12.63 -5.40 -9.96
N GLU A 117 -13.79 -4.93 -10.41
CA GLU A 117 -15.01 -5.72 -10.45
C GLU A 117 -15.44 -5.98 -11.90
N ILE A 118 -15.93 -7.18 -12.16
CA ILE A 118 -16.48 -7.57 -13.46
C ILE A 118 -17.91 -8.04 -13.21
N ASP A 119 -18.89 -7.36 -13.81
CA ASP A 119 -20.30 -7.74 -13.69
C ASP A 119 -20.73 -8.76 -14.76
N ASP A 120 -21.95 -9.28 -14.63
CA ASP A 120 -22.51 -10.28 -15.54
C ASP A 120 -22.63 -9.77 -16.99
N GLN A 121 -22.68 -8.45 -17.18
CA GLN A 121 -22.70 -7.81 -18.50
C GLN A 121 -21.28 -7.54 -19.05
N GLN A 122 -20.25 -8.04 -18.37
CA GLN A 122 -18.83 -7.88 -18.71
C GLN A 122 -18.34 -6.43 -18.64
N ASN A 123 -18.99 -5.60 -17.81
CA ASN A 123 -18.46 -4.28 -17.47
C ASN A 123 -17.37 -4.43 -16.42
N VAL A 124 -16.21 -3.82 -16.67
CA VAL A 124 -15.17 -3.62 -15.68
C VAL A 124 -15.48 -2.34 -14.91
N LYS A 125 -15.56 -2.43 -13.59
CA LYS A 125 -15.84 -1.32 -12.68
C LYS A 125 -14.67 -1.11 -11.74
N LEU A 126 -14.37 0.17 -11.49
CA LEU A 126 -13.48 0.63 -10.43
C LEU A 126 -14.28 1.59 -9.55
N ASN A 127 -14.33 1.37 -8.23
CA ASN A 127 -15.10 2.19 -7.29
C ASN A 127 -16.55 2.42 -7.74
N ASN A 128 -17.25 1.34 -8.14
CA ASN A 128 -18.62 1.34 -8.67
C ASN A 128 -18.82 2.12 -9.99
N LYS A 129 -17.76 2.65 -10.61
CA LYS A 129 -17.83 3.34 -11.90
C LYS A 129 -17.37 2.40 -13.01
N THR A 130 -18.21 2.21 -14.02
CA THR A 130 -17.82 1.46 -15.22
C THR A 130 -16.70 2.19 -15.94
N VAL A 131 -15.55 1.52 -16.10
CA VAL A 131 -14.37 2.08 -16.78
C VAL A 131 -14.23 1.58 -18.22
N LEU A 132 -14.72 0.37 -18.50
CA LEU A 132 -14.83 -0.21 -19.85
C LEU A 132 -15.78 -1.41 -19.85
N ASN A 133 -16.22 -1.85 -21.03
CA ASN A 133 -16.85 -3.14 -21.23
C ASN A 133 -15.92 -4.05 -22.03
N ILE A 134 -15.69 -5.28 -21.58
CA ILE A 134 -14.74 -6.22 -22.20
C ILE A 134 -15.11 -6.49 -23.68
N LYS A 135 -16.41 -6.48 -24.02
CA LYS A 135 -16.88 -6.69 -25.40
C LYS A 135 -16.46 -5.58 -26.37
N ASN A 136 -16.11 -4.41 -25.85
CA ASN A 136 -15.65 -3.29 -26.64
C ASN A 136 -14.12 -3.29 -26.81
N VAL A 137 -13.40 -4.21 -26.16
CA VAL A 137 -11.94 -4.33 -26.29
C VAL A 137 -11.60 -4.91 -27.65
N VAL A 138 -10.80 -4.20 -28.43
CA VAL A 138 -10.36 -4.61 -29.77
C VAL A 138 -8.95 -5.19 -29.78
N LYS A 139 -8.16 -4.89 -28.75
CA LYS A 139 -6.77 -5.31 -28.59
C LYS A 139 -6.40 -5.30 -27.11
N ALA A 140 -5.57 -6.24 -26.69
CA ALA A 140 -5.00 -6.31 -25.36
C ALA A 140 -3.49 -6.55 -25.44
N GLU A 141 -2.73 -5.92 -24.56
CA GLU A 141 -1.29 -6.11 -24.43
C GLU A 141 -0.93 -6.27 -22.96
N VAL A 142 0.17 -6.96 -22.70
CA VAL A 142 0.74 -7.08 -21.36
C VAL A 142 2.18 -6.60 -21.37
N GLU A 143 2.60 -6.01 -20.26
CA GLU A 143 3.94 -5.49 -20.04
C GLU A 143 4.49 -6.05 -18.72
N TYR A 144 5.83 -6.03 -18.58
CA TYR A 144 6.54 -6.40 -17.36
C TYR A 144 6.21 -7.82 -16.85
N ASP A 145 6.40 -8.84 -17.68
CA ASP A 145 6.15 -10.25 -17.28
C ASP A 145 4.72 -10.48 -16.77
N LEU A 146 3.74 -10.02 -17.54
CA LEU A 146 2.30 -10.12 -17.24
C LEU A 146 1.84 -9.31 -16.02
N GLN A 147 2.63 -8.35 -15.53
CA GLN A 147 2.30 -7.53 -14.38
C GLN A 147 1.43 -6.31 -14.70
N LYS A 148 1.35 -5.93 -15.98
CA LYS A 148 0.54 -4.80 -16.41
C LYS A 148 -0.29 -5.17 -17.63
N LEU A 149 -1.59 -4.87 -17.59
CA LEU A 149 -2.54 -5.14 -18.67
C LEU A 149 -2.98 -3.82 -19.30
N CYS A 150 -2.85 -3.73 -20.62
CA CYS A 150 -3.24 -2.61 -21.46
C CYS A 150 -4.42 -3.04 -22.34
N LEU A 151 -5.60 -2.43 -22.14
CA LEU A 151 -6.80 -2.71 -22.93
C LEU A 151 -7.16 -1.52 -23.83
N TYR A 152 -7.47 -1.81 -25.08
CA TYR A 152 -7.79 -0.81 -26.09
C TYR A 152 -9.24 -0.96 -26.54
N THR A 153 -10.06 0.08 -26.41
CA THR A 153 -11.48 0.08 -26.84
C THR A 153 -11.76 0.85 -28.14
N GLY A 154 -10.73 1.43 -28.76
CA GLY A 154 -10.82 2.24 -29.97
C GLY A 154 -9.85 1.79 -31.07
N LYS A 155 -10.01 2.34 -32.28
CA LYS A 155 -9.13 2.02 -33.43
C LYS A 155 -7.76 2.71 -33.38
N ASN A 156 -7.62 3.76 -32.56
CA ASN A 156 -6.38 4.52 -32.41
C ASN A 156 -5.81 4.31 -31.01
N ASP A 157 -4.50 4.02 -30.91
CA ASP A 157 -3.83 3.57 -29.68
C ASP A 157 -3.87 4.55 -28.49
N TRP A 158 -4.26 5.81 -28.71
CA TRP A 158 -4.28 6.86 -27.67
C TRP A 158 -5.68 7.13 -27.10
N GLU A 159 -6.75 6.90 -27.88
CA GLU A 159 -8.13 7.13 -27.42
C GLU A 159 -8.73 5.82 -26.92
N GLY A 160 -9.02 5.76 -25.62
CA GLY A 160 -9.67 4.59 -25.00
C GLY A 160 -8.71 3.50 -24.52
N LYS A 161 -7.42 3.82 -24.32
CA LYS A 161 -6.48 2.92 -23.64
C LYS A 161 -6.72 2.94 -22.12
N LYS A 162 -6.80 1.75 -21.52
CA LYS A 162 -6.95 1.55 -20.07
C LYS A 162 -5.85 0.63 -19.57
N TYR A 163 -5.37 0.92 -18.36
CA TYR A 163 -4.26 0.22 -17.72
C TYR A 163 -4.73 -0.40 -16.43
N PHE A 164 -4.24 -1.60 -16.16
CA PHE A 164 -4.44 -2.32 -14.91
C PHE A 164 -3.11 -2.94 -14.46
N SER A 165 -2.90 -3.02 -13.15
CA SER A 165 -1.68 -3.48 -12.51
C SER A 165 -1.96 -4.71 -11.65
N TRP A 166 -1.00 -5.64 -11.54
CA TRP A 166 -1.05 -6.77 -10.61
C TRP A 166 -1.24 -6.38 -9.14
N GLN A 167 -0.91 -5.13 -8.80
CA GLN A 167 -1.13 -4.57 -7.47
C GLN A 167 -2.61 -4.31 -7.16
N GLU A 168 -3.48 -4.32 -8.18
CA GLU A 168 -4.92 -4.17 -8.01
C GLU A 168 -5.58 -5.56 -7.81
N PRO A 169 -6.42 -5.74 -6.77
CA PRO A 169 -7.19 -6.94 -6.57
C PRO A 169 -8.05 -7.26 -7.80
N ASN A 170 -8.15 -8.54 -8.12
CA ASN A 170 -8.78 -9.10 -9.31
C ASN A 170 -8.07 -8.78 -10.63
N TYR A 171 -6.81 -8.32 -10.60
CA TYR A 171 -6.02 -8.17 -11.82
C TYR A 171 -5.94 -9.46 -12.64
N TYR A 172 -5.54 -10.57 -12.00
CA TYR A 172 -5.39 -11.86 -12.70
C TYR A 172 -6.76 -12.44 -13.10
N LEU A 173 -7.83 -12.15 -12.34
CA LEU A 173 -9.20 -12.44 -12.75
C LEU A 173 -9.56 -11.71 -14.05
N LEU A 174 -9.24 -10.41 -14.15
CA LEU A 174 -9.44 -9.63 -15.38
C LEU A 174 -8.61 -10.20 -16.53
N LEU A 175 -7.32 -10.44 -16.32
CA LEU A 175 -6.43 -11.03 -17.33
C LEU A 175 -6.98 -12.36 -17.87
N LYS A 176 -7.49 -13.23 -17.00
CA LYS A 176 -8.11 -14.51 -17.36
C LYS A 176 -9.42 -14.34 -18.15
N THR A 177 -10.14 -13.24 -17.92
CA THR A 177 -11.46 -12.98 -18.53
C THR A 177 -11.34 -12.41 -19.94
N ILE A 178 -10.27 -11.70 -20.26
CA ILE A 178 -10.06 -11.14 -21.61
C ILE A 178 -9.86 -12.27 -22.63
N PRO A 179 -10.59 -12.26 -23.78
CA PRO A 179 -10.39 -13.27 -24.82
C PRO A 179 -8.94 -13.32 -25.32
N LEU A 180 -8.33 -14.51 -25.28
CA LEU A 180 -6.93 -14.72 -25.70
C LEU A 180 -6.66 -14.21 -27.12
N SER A 181 -7.63 -14.32 -28.03
CA SER A 181 -7.50 -13.83 -29.42
C SER A 181 -7.22 -12.33 -29.54
N LEU A 182 -7.43 -11.54 -28.48
CA LEU A 182 -7.14 -10.10 -28.46
C LEU A 182 -5.67 -9.79 -28.13
N PHE A 183 -4.90 -10.76 -27.65
CA PHE A 183 -3.48 -10.62 -27.34
C PHE A 183 -2.58 -11.01 -28.53
N PRO A 184 -1.33 -10.52 -28.58
CA PRO A 184 -0.31 -11.02 -29.49
C PRO A 184 -0.11 -12.54 -29.37
N LYS A 185 0.24 -13.23 -30.47
CA LYS A 185 0.30 -14.70 -30.53
C LYS A 185 1.32 -15.31 -29.55
N ASP A 186 2.44 -14.65 -29.37
CA ASP A 186 3.49 -14.97 -28.40
C ASP A 186 2.96 -14.88 -26.97
N THR A 187 2.24 -13.81 -26.64
CA THR A 187 1.61 -13.62 -25.33
C THR A 187 0.48 -14.61 -25.05
N GLN A 188 -0.28 -15.02 -26.07
CA GLN A 188 -1.40 -15.96 -25.90
C GLN A 188 -0.97 -17.27 -25.24
N LEU A 189 0.16 -17.82 -25.69
CA LEU A 189 0.70 -19.06 -25.13
C LEU A 189 1.13 -18.85 -23.69
N GLU A 190 1.76 -17.72 -23.38
CA GLU A 190 2.23 -17.40 -22.04
C GLU A 190 1.09 -17.28 -21.03
N ILE A 191 0.03 -16.52 -21.37
CA ILE A 191 -1.17 -16.38 -20.53
C ILE A 191 -1.86 -17.73 -20.35
N TYR A 192 -2.00 -18.51 -21.43
CA TYR A 192 -2.58 -19.85 -21.35
C TYR A 192 -1.79 -20.74 -20.40
N MET A 193 -0.46 -20.79 -20.55
CA MET A 193 0.41 -21.60 -19.70
C MET A 193 0.37 -21.16 -18.23
N LEU A 194 0.30 -19.85 -17.96
CA LEU A 194 0.16 -19.32 -16.59
C LEU A 194 -1.03 -19.96 -15.89
N PHE A 195 -2.23 -19.86 -16.47
CA PHE A 195 -3.44 -20.35 -15.80
C PHE A 195 -3.59 -21.88 -15.81
N GLN A 196 -2.91 -22.59 -16.71
CA GLN A 196 -2.93 -24.06 -16.74
C GLN A 196 -1.94 -24.71 -15.77
N SER A 197 -0.88 -24.01 -15.38
CA SER A 197 0.24 -24.58 -14.61
C SER A 197 0.36 -24.04 -13.18
N LEU A 198 -0.70 -23.41 -12.66
CA LEU A 198 -0.72 -22.93 -11.28
C LEU A 198 -0.63 -24.09 -10.29
N ASN A 199 0.34 -23.98 -9.38
CA ASN A 199 0.53 -24.90 -8.26
C ASN A 199 0.03 -24.27 -6.96
N ASP A 200 -0.11 -25.13 -5.96
CA ASP A 200 -0.57 -24.77 -4.63
C ASP A 200 0.51 -23.99 -3.87
N CYS A 201 0.14 -22.85 -3.29
CA CYS A 201 1.02 -22.10 -2.40
C CYS A 201 0.82 -22.55 -0.97
N GLU A 202 1.82 -23.22 -0.40
CA GLU A 202 1.80 -23.62 1.02
C GLU A 202 1.91 -22.44 1.99
N ILE A 203 2.36 -21.27 1.50
CA ILE A 203 2.47 -20.06 2.31
C ILE A 203 1.09 -19.42 2.46
N CYS A 204 0.48 -18.92 1.37
CA CYS A 204 -0.78 -18.19 1.45
C CYS A 204 -2.05 -19.04 1.25
N GLY A 205 -1.93 -20.33 0.92
CA GLY A 205 -3.08 -21.23 0.79
C GLY A 205 -3.91 -21.05 -0.47
N HIS A 206 -3.34 -20.46 -1.53
CA HIS A 206 -4.02 -20.29 -2.81
C HIS A 206 -3.29 -21.03 -3.94
N LYS A 207 -4.05 -21.53 -4.93
CA LYS A 207 -3.50 -22.12 -6.15
C LYS A 207 -3.04 -21.02 -7.11
N ALA A 208 -1.85 -20.49 -6.83
CA ALA A 208 -1.35 -19.27 -7.45
C ALA A 208 0.17 -19.30 -7.72
N VAL A 209 0.87 -20.43 -7.48
CA VAL A 209 2.30 -20.53 -7.76
C VAL A 209 2.52 -20.74 -9.24
N TYR A 210 3.23 -19.81 -9.88
CA TYR A 210 3.65 -19.91 -11.26
C TYR A 210 5.15 -19.66 -11.36
N GLN A 211 5.87 -20.58 -11.99
CA GLN A 211 7.33 -20.55 -12.08
C GLN A 211 8.01 -20.44 -10.71
N ARG A 212 8.55 -19.27 -10.35
CA ARG A 212 9.38 -19.04 -9.17
C ARG A 212 8.68 -18.30 -8.03
N SER A 213 7.42 -17.92 -8.18
CA SER A 213 6.72 -17.18 -7.12
C SER A 213 5.22 -17.43 -7.12
N CYS A 214 4.61 -17.13 -5.98
CA CYS A 214 3.16 -17.04 -5.87
C CYS A 214 2.67 -15.72 -6.47
N LEU A 215 1.77 -15.78 -7.45
CA LEU A 215 1.17 -14.59 -8.06
C LEU A 215 0.23 -13.82 -7.12
N ARG A 216 -0.11 -14.39 -5.95
CA ARG A 216 -0.95 -13.77 -4.93
C ARG A 216 -0.17 -13.21 -3.75
N CYS A 217 0.76 -13.95 -3.15
CA CYS A 217 1.50 -13.45 -1.98
C CYS A 217 2.93 -13.02 -2.32
N HIS A 218 3.35 -13.17 -3.58
CA HIS A 218 4.67 -12.80 -4.10
C HIS A 218 5.86 -13.53 -3.45
N GLN A 219 5.60 -14.44 -2.51
CA GLN A 219 6.60 -15.28 -1.90
C GLN A 219 7.11 -16.35 -2.88
N GLU A 220 8.40 -16.61 -2.79
CA GLU A 220 9.05 -17.72 -3.47
C GLU A 220 8.64 -19.05 -2.79
N PRO A 221 8.23 -20.09 -3.53
CA PRO A 221 8.03 -21.39 -2.91
C PRO A 221 9.40 -21.99 -2.53
N TRP A 222 9.43 -22.82 -1.48
CA TRP A 222 10.63 -23.56 -1.10
C TRP A 222 11.19 -24.36 -2.28
N ASN A 223 12.48 -24.16 -2.60
CA ASN A 223 13.12 -24.71 -3.80
C ASN A 223 14.43 -25.48 -3.53
N ASN A 224 14.76 -25.78 -2.26
CA ASN A 224 16.01 -26.42 -1.82
C ASN A 224 17.30 -25.66 -2.25
N SER A 225 17.24 -24.35 -2.44
CA SER A 225 18.42 -23.53 -2.64
C SER A 225 19.32 -23.53 -1.38
N ALA A 226 20.62 -23.31 -1.59
CA ALA A 226 21.58 -23.27 -0.49
C ALA A 226 21.25 -22.19 0.54
N TYR A 227 20.86 -20.98 0.10
CA TYR A 227 20.54 -19.88 1.01
C TYR A 227 19.32 -20.18 1.89
N LEU A 228 18.26 -20.77 1.33
CA LEU A 228 17.08 -21.13 2.14
C LEU A 228 17.42 -22.22 3.17
N ILE A 229 18.28 -23.17 2.82
CA ILE A 229 18.72 -24.22 3.75
C ILE A 229 19.64 -23.63 4.83
N GLU A 230 20.54 -22.72 4.49
CA GLU A 230 21.43 -22.06 5.44
C GLU A 230 20.67 -21.18 6.44
N ASP A 231 19.69 -20.40 5.95
CA ASP A 231 18.95 -19.44 6.77
C ASP A 231 17.85 -20.11 7.60
N TYR A 232 17.13 -21.09 7.04
CA TYR A 232 15.93 -21.67 7.66
C TYR A 232 16.09 -23.12 8.13
N GLY A 233 17.12 -23.83 7.63
CA GLY A 233 17.36 -25.25 7.89
C GLY A 233 16.37 -26.16 7.16
N GLU A 234 15.10 -26.09 7.53
CA GLU A 234 14.02 -26.94 7.00
C GLU A 234 12.91 -26.12 6.36
N LYS A 235 12.26 -26.72 5.35
CA LYS A 235 11.11 -26.13 4.64
C LYS A 235 10.01 -25.63 5.57
N SER A 236 9.72 -26.36 6.64
CA SER A 236 8.67 -26.02 7.62
C SER A 236 8.95 -24.68 8.30
N ASN A 237 10.20 -24.38 8.64
CA ASN A 237 10.60 -23.13 9.29
C ASN A 237 10.42 -21.95 8.33
N TYR A 238 10.89 -22.11 7.07
CA TYR A 238 10.70 -21.11 6.02
C TYR A 238 9.23 -20.77 5.80
N ILE A 239 8.39 -21.80 5.59
CA ILE A 239 6.96 -21.59 5.37
C ILE A 239 6.29 -20.96 6.58
N LYS A 240 6.66 -21.39 7.79
CA LYS A 240 6.13 -20.83 9.04
C LYS A 240 6.44 -19.33 9.15
N GLU A 241 7.67 -18.92 8.87
CA GLU A 241 8.08 -17.51 8.91
C GLU A 241 7.32 -16.67 7.87
N CYS A 242 7.31 -17.11 6.60
CA CYS A 242 6.56 -16.39 5.56
C CYS A 242 5.05 -16.30 5.86
N GLN A 243 4.48 -17.32 6.51
CA GLN A 243 3.08 -17.28 6.96
C GLN A 243 2.87 -16.23 8.07
N MET A 244 3.82 -16.10 9.01
CA MET A 244 3.76 -15.09 10.06
C MET A 244 3.91 -13.67 9.47
N ASP A 245 4.79 -13.46 8.50
CA ASP A 245 4.92 -12.17 7.79
C ASP A 245 3.60 -11.74 7.15
N ILE A 246 2.95 -12.65 6.42
CA ILE A 246 1.63 -12.42 5.81
C ILE A 246 0.58 -12.12 6.88
N PHE A 247 0.64 -12.78 8.04
CA PHE A 247 -0.34 -12.60 9.11
C PHE A 247 -0.15 -11.30 9.88
N LEU A 248 1.10 -10.88 10.12
CA LEU A 248 1.41 -9.56 10.69
C LEU A 248 0.86 -8.46 9.79
N ASP A 249 0.89 -8.69 8.48
CA ASP A 249 0.25 -7.85 7.47
C ASP A 249 0.63 -6.38 7.66
N GLU A 250 1.94 -6.12 7.79
CA GLU A 250 2.46 -4.79 8.14
C GLU A 250 1.95 -3.72 7.17
N ASP A 251 1.81 -4.06 5.90
CA ASP A 251 1.29 -3.17 4.86
C ASP A 251 -0.23 -3.29 4.64
N ASP A 252 -0.94 -4.04 5.47
CA ASP A 252 -2.35 -4.39 5.32
C ASP A 252 -2.70 -4.97 3.92
N TYR A 253 -1.74 -5.68 3.31
CA TYR A 253 -1.85 -6.34 2.02
C TYR A 253 -2.97 -7.39 2.01
N GLU A 254 -3.03 -8.26 3.01
CA GLU A 254 -4.07 -9.30 3.08
C GLU A 254 -5.46 -8.70 3.33
N LYS A 255 -5.55 -7.65 4.15
CA LYS A 255 -6.81 -6.91 4.34
C LYS A 255 -7.30 -6.26 3.05
N TYR A 256 -6.39 -5.85 2.17
CA TYR A 256 -6.72 -5.30 0.86
C TYR A 256 -7.09 -6.38 -0.17
N PHE A 257 -6.30 -7.45 -0.26
CA PHE A 257 -6.50 -8.55 -1.19
C PHE A 257 -7.60 -9.54 -0.78
N ILE A 258 -8.35 -9.27 0.29
CA ILE A 258 -9.52 -10.07 0.69
C ILE A 258 -10.60 -10.12 -0.40
N ALA A 259 -10.68 -9.08 -1.24
CA ALA A 259 -11.61 -9.01 -2.36
C ALA A 259 -11.07 -9.67 -3.65
N ASP A 260 -9.82 -10.12 -3.65
CA ASP A 260 -9.24 -10.83 -4.78
C ASP A 260 -9.83 -12.24 -4.89
N ARG A 261 -10.30 -12.55 -6.09
CA ARG A 261 -10.93 -13.82 -6.48
C ARG A 261 -10.18 -14.43 -7.66
N SER A 262 -8.94 -14.00 -7.88
CA SER A 262 -8.14 -14.44 -9.01
C SER A 262 -7.74 -15.91 -8.88
N PHE A 263 -7.59 -16.40 -7.64
CA PHE A 263 -7.07 -17.72 -7.34
C PHE A 263 -7.96 -18.48 -6.35
N GLU A 264 -8.05 -19.79 -6.55
CA GLU A 264 -8.82 -20.69 -5.70
C GLU A 264 -8.10 -20.90 -4.36
N LYS A 265 -8.86 -20.91 -3.26
CA LYS A 265 -8.36 -21.31 -1.94
C LYS A 265 -8.23 -22.82 -1.86
N ILE A 266 -7.15 -23.28 -1.22
CA ILE A 266 -6.88 -24.69 -0.97
C ILE A 266 -7.63 -25.09 0.32
N PRO A 267 -8.58 -26.05 0.27
CA PRO A 267 -9.40 -26.39 1.44
C PRO A 267 -8.61 -26.89 2.65
N ASP A 268 -7.52 -27.61 2.42
CA ASP A 268 -6.70 -28.25 3.46
C ASP A 268 -5.39 -27.50 3.73
N HIS A 269 -5.34 -26.19 3.44
CA HIS A 269 -4.17 -25.36 3.74
C HIS A 269 -3.86 -25.34 5.24
N LYS A 270 -2.60 -25.51 5.60
CA LYS A 270 -2.14 -25.61 6.99
C LYS A 270 -1.36 -24.36 7.39
N ILE A 271 -1.78 -23.76 8.51
CA ILE A 271 -0.99 -22.75 9.22
C ILE A 271 -0.02 -23.47 10.15
N LEU A 272 1.27 -23.14 10.03
CA LEU A 272 2.39 -23.82 10.72
C LEU A 272 2.81 -23.12 12.01
N PHE A 273 2.20 -21.99 12.35
CA PHE A 273 2.48 -21.24 13.57
C PHE A 273 1.28 -21.21 14.51
N SER A 274 1.57 -21.12 15.81
CA SER A 274 0.61 -20.86 16.86
C SER A 274 0.54 -19.36 17.18
N PRO A 275 -0.51 -18.89 17.88
CA PRO A 275 -0.55 -17.50 18.34
C PRO A 275 0.64 -17.09 19.21
N ASP A 276 1.28 -18.05 19.89
CA ASP A 276 2.46 -17.80 20.74
C ASP A 276 3.70 -17.56 19.89
N ASP A 277 3.87 -18.35 18.81
CA ASP A 277 4.95 -18.16 17.84
C ASP A 277 4.88 -16.75 17.22
N LEU A 278 3.68 -16.31 16.83
CA LEU A 278 3.48 -14.99 16.21
C LEU A 278 3.88 -13.84 17.17
N ARG A 279 3.54 -13.95 18.46
CA ARG A 279 3.91 -12.93 19.46
C ARG A 279 5.41 -12.90 19.74
N GLU A 280 6.08 -14.04 19.70
CA GLU A 280 7.54 -14.06 19.82
C GLU A 280 8.21 -13.50 18.56
N TYR A 281 7.65 -13.80 17.38
CA TYR A 281 8.13 -13.26 16.10
C TYR A 281 7.99 -11.74 16.02
N GLU A 282 6.85 -11.19 16.44
CA GLU A 282 6.60 -9.74 16.47
C GLU A 282 7.65 -8.97 17.30
N LYS A 283 8.15 -9.55 18.41
CA LYS A 283 9.21 -8.95 19.24
C LYS A 283 10.59 -8.94 18.58
N LEU A 284 10.81 -9.74 17.54
CA LEU A 284 12.06 -9.73 16.79
C LEU A 284 12.09 -8.58 15.77
N LEU A 285 10.92 -8.07 15.39
CA LEU A 285 10.76 -7.02 14.39
C LEU A 285 10.65 -5.61 15.00
N PHE A 286 10.18 -5.49 16.26
CA PHE A 286 9.92 -4.22 16.96
C PHE A 286 10.55 -4.14 18.36
#